data_AF-A0A660E0A9-F1
#
_entry.id   AF-A0A660E0A9-F1
#
_cell.length_a   1.000
_cell.length_b   1.000
_cell.length_c   1.000
_cell.angle_alpha   90.00
_cell.angle_beta   90.00
_cell.angle_gamma   90.00
#
_symmetry.space_group_name_H-M   'P 1'
#
loop_
_entity.id
_entity.type
_entity.pdbx_description
1 polymer ?
#
loop_
_entity_poly.entity_id
_entity_poly.type
_entity_poly.pdbx_seq_one_letter_code
_entity_poly.pdbx_strand_id
1 'polypeptide(L)'
;MSVQVVPLKRLKTYKAKKPLKWLKGKELAEEWNISPAQVTKLAQRDHDPLPSDMALGPRRYEWKRVLAWRERQNVLKQKEG
;
A
#
# COMPACT_ATOMS: atom_id res chain seq x y z
N MET A 1 8.19 -48.18 -26.39
CA MET A 1 7.43 -46.91 -26.30
C MET A 1 7.55 -46.42 -24.87
N SER A 2 8.35 -45.38 -24.61
CA SER A 2 8.64 -44.91 -23.26
C SER A 2 7.82 -43.66 -22.97
N VAL A 3 6.79 -43.79 -22.12
CA VAL A 3 5.95 -42.65 -21.73
C VAL A 3 6.70 -41.86 -20.66
N GLN A 4 7.25 -40.71 -21.05
CA GLN A 4 7.88 -39.77 -20.13
C GLN A 4 6.79 -39.02 -19.36
N VAL A 5 6.67 -39.34 -18.07
CA VAL A 5 5.77 -38.63 -17.15
C VAL A 5 6.47 -37.34 -16.74
N VAL A 6 6.07 -36.22 -17.33
CA VAL A 6 6.62 -34.90 -16.98
C VAL A 6 6.09 -34.52 -15.59
N PRO A 7 6.95 -34.32 -14.57
CA PRO A 7 6.48 -33.81 -13.29
C PRO A 7 6.04 -32.36 -13.49
N LEU A 8 4.73 -32.11 -13.38
CA LEU A 8 4.15 -30.77 -13.24
C LEU A 8 4.75 -30.12 -11.99
N LYS A 9 5.88 -29.42 -12.16
CA LYS A 9 6.41 -28.49 -11.16
C LYS A 9 5.32 -27.44 -10.96
N ARG A 10 4.51 -27.63 -9.91
CA ARG A 10 3.60 -26.61 -9.41
C ARG A 10 4.44 -25.37 -9.18
N LEU A 11 4.30 -24.38 -10.06
CA LEU A 11 4.79 -23.03 -9.87
C LEU A 11 4.09 -22.46 -8.63
N LYS A 12 4.59 -22.84 -7.45
CA LYS A 12 4.30 -22.17 -6.19
C LYS A 12 5.07 -20.85 -6.16
N THR A 13 4.87 -20.01 -7.16
CA THR A 13 5.10 -18.58 -7.03
C THR A 13 3.79 -17.93 -6.55
N TYR A 14 3.25 -18.46 -5.45
CA TYR A 14 2.57 -17.59 -4.50
C TYR A 14 3.68 -16.66 -3.99
N LYS A 15 3.98 -15.62 -4.76
CA LYS A 15 4.70 -14.43 -4.30
C LYS A 15 4.04 -14.13 -2.97
N ALA A 16 4.78 -14.35 -1.88
CA ALA A 16 4.32 -14.11 -0.53
C ALA A 16 3.57 -12.79 -0.58
N LYS A 17 2.24 -12.85 -0.48
CA LYS A 17 1.42 -11.66 -0.39
C LYS A 17 1.91 -11.05 0.91
N LYS A 18 2.84 -10.08 0.81
CA LYS A 18 3.29 -9.28 1.95
C LYS A 18 2.01 -8.99 2.74
N PRO A 19 1.93 -9.35 4.03
CA PRO A 19 0.69 -9.29 4.76
C PRO A 19 0.06 -7.92 4.48
N LEU A 20 -1.22 -7.91 4.09
CA LEU A 20 -1.94 -6.67 3.92
C LEU A 20 -2.00 -6.01 5.30
N LYS A 21 -0.99 -5.19 5.59
CA LYS A 21 -0.90 -4.44 6.83
C LYS A 21 -1.85 -3.26 6.68
N TRP A 22 -2.96 -3.34 7.37
CA TRP A 22 -3.92 -2.26 7.49
C TRP A 22 -3.58 -1.47 8.75
N LEU A 23 -3.34 -0.17 8.58
CA LEU A 23 -3.04 0.74 9.68
C LEU A 23 -4.22 1.67 9.90
N LYS A 24 -4.49 2.00 11.15
CA LYS A 24 -5.39 3.13 11.48
C LYS A 24 -4.67 4.44 11.22
N GLY A 25 -5.42 5.53 11.07
CA GLY A 25 -4.84 6.87 10.89
C GLY A 25 -3.87 7.28 12.00
N LYS A 26 -4.11 6.86 13.25
CA LYS A 26 -3.18 7.08 14.37
C LYS A 26 -1.86 6.34 14.20
N GLU A 27 -1.92 5.04 13.89
CA GLU A 27 -0.70 4.23 13.69
C GLU A 27 0.12 4.72 12.50
N LEU A 28 -0.55 5.15 11.42
CA LEU A 28 0.13 5.73 10.27
C LEU A 28 0.79 7.08 10.62
N ALA A 29 0.14 7.87 11.48
CA ALA A 29 0.67 9.12 11.96
C ALA A 29 1.94 8.91 12.81
N GLU A 30 1.91 7.92 13.70
CA GLU A 30 3.07 7.53 14.53
C GLU A 30 4.23 7.01 13.67
N GLU A 31 3.96 6.12 12.73
CA GLU A 31 4.97 5.57 11.79
C GLU A 31 5.66 6.67 10.98
N TRP A 32 4.95 7.76 10.67
CA TRP A 32 5.47 8.87 9.89
C TRP A 32 5.93 10.05 10.73
N ASN A 33 5.80 9.96 12.06
CA ASN A 33 6.09 11.04 13.00
C ASN A 33 5.36 12.35 12.63
N ILE A 34 4.09 12.23 12.24
CA ILE A 34 3.23 13.36 11.87
C ILE A 34 1.96 13.35 12.73
N SER A 35 1.18 14.44 12.68
CA SER A 35 -0.10 14.48 13.37
C SER A 35 -1.18 13.66 12.64
N PRO A 36 -2.10 12.99 13.33
CA PRO A 36 -3.24 12.32 12.70
C PRO A 36 -4.10 13.24 11.82
N ALA A 37 -4.16 14.53 12.17
CA ALA A 37 -4.79 15.56 11.35
C ALA A 37 -4.08 15.74 9.99
N GLN A 38 -2.74 15.64 9.94
CA GLN A 38 -1.99 15.71 8.68
C GLN A 38 -2.27 14.48 7.81
N VAL A 39 -2.34 13.28 8.39
CA VAL A 39 -2.75 12.06 7.67
C VAL A 39 -4.15 12.23 7.06
N THR A 40 -5.07 12.82 7.81
CA THR A 40 -6.44 13.11 7.34
C THR A 40 -6.45 14.10 6.20
N LYS A 41 -5.68 15.20 6.32
CA LYS A 41 -5.50 16.20 5.24
C LYS A 41 -4.94 15.55 3.97
N LEU A 42 -3.91 14.70 4.09
CA LEU A 42 -3.34 13.98 2.94
C LEU A 42 -4.39 13.09 2.25
N ALA A 43 -5.26 12.44 3.02
CA ALA A 43 -6.35 11.61 2.51
C ALA A 43 -7.60 12.40 2.07
N GLN A 44 -7.58 13.73 2.15
CA GLN A 44 -8.64 14.65 1.68
C GLN A 44 -8.13 15.59 0.59
N ARG A 45 -6.90 15.45 0.09
CA ARG A 45 -6.39 16.30 -1.00
C ARG A 45 -7.20 16.07 -2.28
N ASP A 46 -7.47 17.14 -3.01
CA ASP A 46 -8.10 17.07 -4.33
C ASP A 46 -7.23 16.34 -5.36
N HIS A 47 -5.91 16.57 -5.32
CA HIS A 47 -4.96 15.96 -6.26
C HIS A 47 -4.15 14.85 -5.59
N ASP A 48 -4.33 13.61 -6.07
CA ASP A 48 -3.70 12.36 -5.59
C ASP A 48 -3.80 12.19 -4.05
N PRO A 49 -5.01 11.98 -3.49
CA PRO A 49 -5.19 11.77 -2.05
C PRO A 49 -4.52 10.48 -1.57
N LEU A 50 -4.08 10.49 -0.31
CA LEU A 50 -3.55 9.32 0.37
C LEU A 50 -4.59 8.18 0.34
N PRO A 51 -4.26 7.01 -0.23
CA PRO A 51 -5.21 5.91 -0.40
C PRO A 51 -5.70 5.41 0.96
N SER A 52 -6.99 5.60 1.20
CA SER A 52 -7.68 5.20 2.42
C SER A 52 -8.93 4.42 2.10
N ASP A 53 -9.26 3.45 2.95
CA ASP A 53 -10.48 2.67 2.88
C ASP A 53 -11.42 3.09 4.01
N MET A 54 -12.68 3.40 3.64
CA MET A 54 -13.76 3.77 4.56
C MET A 54 -14.99 2.86 4.39
N ALA A 55 -14.86 1.73 3.67
CA ALA A 55 -16.00 0.89 3.30
C ALA A 55 -16.66 0.21 4.52
N LEU A 56 -15.91 -0.04 5.60
CA LEU A 56 -16.37 -0.77 6.79
C LEU A 56 -16.02 -0.02 8.09
N GLY A 57 -16.27 1.29 8.14
CA GLY A 57 -16.18 2.09 9.36
C GLY A 57 -14.99 3.06 9.39
N PRO A 58 -14.23 3.15 10.51
CA PRO A 58 -13.15 4.13 10.66
C PRO A 58 -12.15 4.02 9.53
N ARG A 59 -11.66 5.17 9.04
CA ARG A 59 -10.69 5.24 7.93
C ARG A 59 -9.44 4.41 8.23
N ARG A 60 -9.17 3.42 7.37
CA ARG A 60 -8.01 2.53 7.41
C ARG A 60 -7.12 2.77 6.20
N TYR A 61 -5.85 2.43 6.34
CA TYR A 61 -4.83 2.68 5.34
C TYR A 61 -4.11 1.38 5.02
N GLU A 62 -4.17 0.96 3.76
CA GLU A 62 -3.42 -0.20 3.30
C GLU A 62 -1.95 0.21 3.13
N TRP A 63 -1.06 -0.32 3.97
CA TRP A 63 0.36 0.07 4.00
C TRP A 63 1.04 -0.02 2.64
N LYS A 64 0.70 -1.02 1.83
CA LYS A 64 1.25 -1.19 0.49
C LYS A 64 0.85 -0.05 -0.46
N ARG A 65 -0.41 0.37 -0.43
CA ARG A 65 -0.89 1.50 -1.25
C ARG A 65 -0.29 2.81 -0.77
N VAL A 66 -0.17 2.97 0.55
CA VAL A 66 0.43 4.12 1.19
C VAL A 66 1.91 4.28 0.80
N LEU A 67 2.69 3.19 0.80
CA LEU A 67 4.08 3.22 0.34
C LEU A 67 4.18 3.60 -1.13
N ALA A 68 3.39 2.97 -2.01
CA ALA A 68 3.37 3.29 -3.43
C ALA A 68 2.96 4.75 -3.69
N TRP A 69 2.02 5.27 -2.92
CA TRP A 69 1.64 6.69 -2.96
C TRP A 69 2.80 7.60 -2.54
N ARG A 70 3.50 7.27 -1.45
CA ARG A 70 4.66 8.04 -0.98
C ARG A 70 5.80 8.06 -2.01
N GLU A 71 6.06 6.94 -2.67
CA GLU A 71 7.03 6.87 -3.77
C GLU A 71 6.61 7.77 -4.93
N ARG A 72 5.34 7.75 -5.34
CA ARG A 72 4.82 8.66 -6.38
C ARG A 72 4.98 10.12 -6.01
N GLN A 73 4.67 10.49 -4.76
CA GLN A 73 4.79 11.87 -4.27
C GLN A 73 6.25 12.35 -4.25
N ASN A 74 7.21 11.48 -3.89
CA ASN A 74 8.63 11.82 -3.96
C ASN A 74 9.10 12.05 -5.40
N VAL A 75 8.63 11.24 -6.35
CA VAL A 75 8.95 11.40 -7.78
C VAL A 75 8.35 12.69 -8.35
N LEU A 76 7.10 13.02 -7.98
CA LEU A 76 6.46 14.28 -8.36
C LEU A 76 7.25 15.48 -7.82
N LYS A 77 7.66 15.44 -6.55
CA LYS A 77 8.46 16.49 -5.93
C LYS A 77 9.82 16.69 -6.60
N GLN A 78 10.42 15.64 -7.16
CA GLN A 78 11.68 15.74 -7.91
C GLN A 78 11.52 16.29 -9.34
N LYS A 79 10.31 16.24 -9.92
CA LYS A 79 10.05 16.75 -11.28
C LYS A 79 9.63 18.22 -11.32
N GLU A 80 9.20 18.79 -10.20
CA GLU A 80 8.86 20.22 -10.07
C GLU A 80 10.00 21.08 -9.52
N GLY A 81 11.19 20.51 -9.30
CA GLY A 81 12.39 21.23 -8.82
C GLY A 81 13.49 21.34 -9.86
#